data_AF-A0A970WUG3-F1
#
_entry.id   AF-A0A970WUG3-F1
#
_cell.length_a   1.000
_cell.length_b   1.000
_cell.length_c   1.000
_cell.angle_alpha   90.00
_cell.angle_beta   90.00
_cell.angle_gamma   90.00
#
_symmetry.space_group_name_H-M   'P 1'
#
loop_
_entity.id
_entity.type
_entity.pdbx_description
1 polymer ?
#
loop_
_entity_poly.entity_id
_entity_poly.type
_entity_poly.pdbx_seq_one_letter_code
_entity_poly.pdbx_strand_id
1 'polypeptide(L)'
;MKRILHLLQITLTTLCFVFTIATVKAQPLLVENFDYEAGALLTAYGWTAHSVGGTQAIDVVVPGLTFDGYPLSNIGGAALVDNNGEDVHRKFTVQTSGKVYAAFMVQVNGSVDGYFLHFGGDPIGTTFRPKLFLVGTGDPFNFGLSVGSNTATPVDGGVFSFGKTYLLVMKYEIVEGEKNDIVSLYIIDGNIPDTEPETPSIGPLTDSAQSDINPGCIAMRQFNAGQKVIVDGIRVATSWADAVTAALGGDTFPPQFSAGFPKISGISSTGATLEVSLDEPGQVFYMVVSNDAAAPTTDEVIAGTPYGGVTPVAQGTISVAEAGTPYIASLTGLADKTDYDIYVVALDDETTPNKQAEPVKLELFTETQPDILFFADFETSLEPFTQVNITGDQEWKIATYNNNSYAYMNGYASGNKENTDWLISPAINLDTADNIKVSFRTAMNYKGPDIKVMISSDFTGIYTASDIGAATWTDITSEFELSTGGYNWQASGEFALSSYSGKVYIAFVYTSTTEGAAGWEVDDFKVTGFVKGTGIGQTTTPEFTLYPVPARTELFIDNAGKADRADLYDLSGRLHLSVANTGAARLRMEVGHLTPGIYLVRFTTADGPRVQKFVKD
;
A
#
# COMPACT_ATOMS: atom_id res chain seq x y z
N MET A 1 27.86 77.81 20.07
CA MET A 1 28.30 76.64 20.86
C MET A 1 27.06 75.84 21.23
N LYS A 2 27.09 74.52 20.92
CA LYS A 2 26.43 73.38 21.61
C LYS A 2 25.52 73.75 22.81
N ARG A 3 24.29 73.22 23.01
CA ARG A 3 23.87 71.81 22.92
C ARG A 3 22.41 71.65 23.41
N ILE A 4 21.75 70.57 22.97
CA ILE A 4 20.66 69.78 23.60
C ILE A 4 19.20 70.30 23.48
N LEU A 5 18.39 69.60 22.68
CA LEU A 5 17.12 69.01 23.17
C LEU A 5 16.74 67.76 22.33
N HIS A 6 16.14 66.79 23.00
CA HIS A 6 15.99 65.37 22.62
C HIS A 6 15.01 65.10 21.48
N LEU A 7 15.36 64.08 20.69
CA LEU A 7 14.57 63.42 19.66
C LEU A 7 13.56 62.46 20.31
N LEU A 8 12.27 62.59 20.01
CA LEU A 8 11.27 61.53 20.21
C LEU A 8 10.72 61.17 18.82
N GLN A 9 11.14 60.01 18.31
CA GLN A 9 10.72 59.47 17.02
C GLN A 9 9.39 58.72 17.21
N ILE A 10 8.31 59.21 16.60
CA ILE A 10 7.06 58.46 16.42
C ILE A 10 7.10 57.91 15.00
N THR A 11 7.33 56.60 14.85
CA THR A 11 7.17 55.88 13.59
C THR A 11 5.69 55.56 13.37
N LEU A 12 5.13 56.18 12.32
CA LEU A 12 3.80 55.91 11.79
C LEU A 12 3.89 54.69 10.85
N THR A 13 3.28 53.56 11.22
CA THR A 13 3.18 52.38 10.34
C THR A 13 1.82 52.40 9.65
N THR A 14 1.82 52.68 8.35
CA THR A 14 0.62 52.64 7.50
C THR A 14 0.29 51.18 7.17
N LEU A 15 -0.84 50.68 7.67
CA LEU A 15 -1.35 49.35 7.37
C LEU A 15 -2.11 49.39 6.03
N CYS A 16 -1.46 49.03 4.94
CA CYS A 16 -2.12 48.76 3.66
C CYS A 16 -2.85 47.41 3.75
N PHE A 17 -4.18 47.43 3.85
CA PHE A 17 -5.00 46.25 3.57
C PHE A 17 -5.00 46.01 2.06
N VAL A 18 -4.20 45.05 1.62
CA VAL A 18 -4.34 44.44 0.29
C VAL A 18 -5.56 43.50 0.39
N PHE A 19 -6.69 43.90 -0.18
CA PHE A 19 -7.77 42.97 -0.47
C PHE A 19 -7.27 42.04 -1.59
N THR A 20 -6.73 40.88 -1.22
CA THR A 20 -6.68 39.74 -2.13
C THR A 20 -8.12 39.34 -2.42
N ILE A 21 -8.60 39.65 -3.63
CA ILE A 21 -9.77 38.99 -4.19
C ILE A 21 -9.34 37.54 -4.40
N ALA A 22 -9.63 36.68 -3.42
CA ALA A 22 -9.61 35.25 -3.66
C ALA A 22 -10.74 34.98 -4.65
N THR A 23 -10.40 34.65 -5.89
CA THR A 23 -11.34 34.03 -6.82
C THR A 23 -11.65 32.65 -6.25
N VAL A 24 -12.68 32.56 -5.41
CA VAL A 24 -13.28 31.28 -5.04
C VAL A 24 -13.90 30.76 -6.34
N LYS A 25 -13.25 29.81 -6.99
CA LYS A 25 -13.91 29.05 -8.06
C LYS A 25 -15.01 28.24 -7.39
N ALA A 26 -16.26 28.47 -7.77
CA ALA A 26 -17.37 27.68 -7.26
C ALA A 26 -17.19 26.23 -7.75
N GLN A 27 -17.25 25.27 -6.82
CA GLN A 27 -17.19 23.85 -7.14
C GLN A 27 -18.53 23.41 -7.75
N PRO A 28 -18.56 22.48 -8.74
CA PRO A 28 -19.81 21.91 -9.22
C PRO A 28 -20.65 21.35 -8.08
N LEU A 29 -21.97 21.48 -8.18
CA LEU A 29 -22.93 20.93 -7.22
C LEU A 29 -22.98 19.40 -7.25
N LEU A 30 -22.69 18.81 -8.41
CA LEU A 30 -22.59 17.36 -8.64
C LEU A 30 -21.67 17.07 -9.82
N VAL A 31 -20.88 16.01 -9.71
CA VAL A 31 -20.11 15.37 -10.78
C VAL A 31 -20.40 13.86 -10.71
N GLU A 32 -20.69 13.25 -11.84
CA GLU A 32 -20.97 11.82 -11.99
C GLU A 32 -20.47 11.34 -13.36
N ASN A 33 -19.42 10.50 -13.36
CA ASN A 33 -18.89 9.85 -14.57
C ASN A 33 -19.29 8.37 -14.65
N PHE A 34 -20.11 7.88 -13.72
CA PHE A 34 -20.46 6.45 -13.64
C PHE A 34 -19.21 5.56 -13.61
N ASP A 35 -18.22 5.93 -12.79
CA ASP A 35 -16.97 5.21 -12.60
C ASP A 35 -17.16 3.92 -11.80
N TYR A 36 -18.04 3.06 -12.31
CA TYR A 36 -18.49 1.82 -11.71
C TYR A 36 -18.20 0.66 -12.67
N GLU A 37 -18.13 -0.55 -12.13
CA GLU A 37 -17.93 -1.77 -12.93
C GLU A 37 -19.10 -1.99 -13.91
N ALA A 38 -18.83 -2.65 -15.04
CA ALA A 38 -19.88 -2.99 -16.00
C ALA A 38 -20.98 -3.85 -15.35
N GLY A 39 -22.25 -3.47 -15.54
CA GLY A 39 -23.42 -4.10 -14.92
C GLY A 39 -23.71 -3.65 -13.48
N ALA A 40 -22.92 -2.73 -12.92
CA ALA A 40 -23.20 -2.16 -11.60
C ALA A 40 -24.54 -1.42 -11.59
N LEU A 41 -25.38 -1.67 -10.58
CA LEU A 41 -26.65 -0.95 -10.40
C LEU A 41 -26.39 0.43 -9.78
N LEU A 42 -26.98 1.49 -10.33
CA LEU A 42 -26.77 2.85 -9.82
C LEU A 42 -27.16 3.00 -8.33
N THR A 43 -28.14 2.24 -7.87
CA THR A 43 -28.62 2.26 -6.48
C THR A 43 -27.58 1.75 -5.46
N ALA A 44 -26.54 1.06 -5.91
CA ALA A 44 -25.39 0.70 -5.07
C ALA A 44 -24.38 1.85 -4.92
N TYR A 45 -24.48 2.92 -5.74
CA TYR A 45 -23.48 3.98 -5.86
C TYR A 45 -24.07 5.38 -5.66
N GLY A 46 -24.93 5.55 -4.65
CA GLY A 46 -25.42 6.86 -4.22
C GLY A 46 -26.65 7.39 -4.97
N TRP A 47 -27.16 6.67 -5.97
CA TRP A 47 -28.48 6.94 -6.54
C TRP A 47 -29.58 6.32 -5.68
N THR A 48 -30.74 6.96 -5.63
CA THR A 48 -31.90 6.48 -4.88
C THR A 48 -33.09 6.26 -5.81
N ALA A 49 -33.64 5.04 -5.80
CA ALA A 49 -34.90 4.74 -6.48
C ALA A 49 -36.05 5.53 -5.83
N HIS A 50 -36.83 6.24 -6.63
CA HIS A 50 -37.99 7.02 -6.17
C HIS A 50 -39.30 6.66 -6.88
N SER A 51 -39.26 5.68 -7.78
CA SER A 51 -40.43 4.94 -8.25
C SER A 51 -40.45 3.53 -7.63
N VAL A 52 -40.89 2.50 -8.35
CA VAL A 52 -40.93 1.12 -7.85
C VAL A 52 -39.52 0.51 -7.93
N GLY A 53 -38.72 0.73 -6.90
CA GLY A 53 -37.32 0.28 -6.86
C GLY A 53 -37.13 -1.23 -7.06
N GLY A 54 -35.99 -1.61 -7.64
CA GLY A 54 -35.55 -2.99 -7.80
C GLY A 54 -36.12 -3.75 -9.00
N THR A 55 -36.96 -3.13 -9.83
CA THR A 55 -37.45 -3.71 -11.09
C THR A 55 -36.71 -3.11 -12.26
N GLN A 56 -36.00 -3.93 -13.06
CA GLN A 56 -35.20 -3.46 -14.20
C GLN A 56 -34.31 -2.25 -13.82
N ALA A 57 -33.60 -2.33 -12.69
CA ALA A 57 -32.79 -1.23 -12.19
C ALA A 57 -31.78 -0.73 -13.22
N ILE A 58 -31.48 0.58 -13.20
CA ILE A 58 -30.53 1.17 -14.15
C ILE A 58 -29.13 0.67 -13.82
N ASP A 59 -28.47 0.08 -14.81
CA ASP A 59 -27.11 -0.44 -14.73
C ASP A 59 -26.11 0.38 -15.56
N VAL A 60 -24.82 0.13 -15.32
CA VAL A 60 -23.71 0.80 -16.01
C VAL A 60 -23.17 -0.02 -17.18
N VAL A 61 -22.92 0.63 -18.31
CA VAL A 61 -22.18 0.07 -19.44
C VAL A 61 -20.77 0.67 -19.52
N VAL A 62 -19.78 -0.12 -19.93
CA VAL A 62 -18.38 0.29 -20.07
C VAL A 62 -17.85 -0.13 -21.46
N PRO A 63 -17.10 0.73 -22.18
CA PRO A 63 -16.71 2.09 -21.83
C PRO A 63 -17.87 3.08 -21.88
N GLY A 64 -17.71 4.23 -21.21
CA GLY A 64 -18.61 5.37 -21.31
C GLY A 64 -18.65 6.02 -22.70
N LEU A 65 -19.40 7.11 -22.81
CA LEU A 65 -19.53 7.92 -24.01
C LEU A 65 -18.33 8.87 -24.20
N THR A 66 -18.16 9.29 -25.44
CA THR A 66 -17.14 10.27 -25.82
C THR A 66 -17.77 11.48 -26.49
N PHE A 67 -17.33 12.67 -26.12
CA PHE A 67 -17.67 13.92 -26.78
C PHE A 67 -16.46 14.88 -26.74
N ASP A 68 -15.93 15.23 -27.90
CA ASP A 68 -14.68 16.00 -28.00
C ASP A 68 -14.79 17.35 -27.28
N GLY A 69 -13.78 17.65 -26.47
CA GLY A 69 -13.70 18.86 -25.64
C GLY A 69 -14.52 18.84 -24.34
N TYR A 70 -15.40 17.86 -24.10
CA TYR A 70 -16.18 17.82 -22.86
C TYR A 70 -15.32 17.29 -21.70
N PRO A 71 -15.22 17.98 -20.54
CA PRO A 71 -14.32 17.57 -19.46
C PRO A 71 -14.60 16.21 -18.83
N LEU A 72 -15.80 15.65 -18.98
CA LEU A 72 -16.18 14.32 -18.47
C LEU A 72 -16.27 13.27 -19.60
N SER A 73 -15.73 13.56 -20.78
CA SER A 73 -15.73 12.62 -21.90
C SER A 73 -14.70 11.51 -21.69
N ASN A 74 -15.07 10.26 -22.03
CA ASN A 74 -14.18 9.10 -21.97
C ASN A 74 -13.62 8.84 -20.56
N ILE A 75 -14.45 9.06 -19.53
CA ILE A 75 -14.17 8.74 -18.13
C ILE A 75 -15.28 7.77 -17.70
N GLY A 76 -14.91 6.70 -16.99
CA GLY A 76 -15.88 5.76 -16.43
C GLY A 76 -16.73 4.97 -17.43
N GLY A 77 -17.94 4.63 -16.96
CA GLY A 77 -18.99 3.97 -17.72
C GLY A 77 -20.12 4.95 -18.08
N ALA A 78 -21.32 4.45 -18.37
CA ALA A 78 -22.50 5.27 -18.62
C ALA A 78 -23.77 4.58 -18.12
N ALA A 79 -24.78 5.36 -17.73
CA ALA A 79 -26.07 4.84 -17.29
C ALA A 79 -26.95 4.37 -18.46
N LEU A 80 -27.44 3.14 -18.39
CA LEU A 80 -28.32 2.54 -19.39
C LEU A 80 -29.80 2.75 -19.03
N VAL A 81 -30.39 3.82 -19.57
CA VAL A 81 -31.77 4.24 -19.32
C VAL A 81 -32.68 3.66 -20.39
N ASP A 82 -32.91 2.34 -20.33
CA ASP A 82 -33.32 1.55 -21.51
C ASP A 82 -34.54 0.63 -21.28
N ASN A 83 -35.21 0.76 -20.14
CA ASN A 83 -36.31 -0.11 -19.72
C ASN A 83 -37.56 0.65 -19.22
N ASN A 84 -38.47 -0.03 -18.51
CA ASN A 84 -39.70 0.56 -17.94
C ASN A 84 -39.96 0.27 -16.45
N GLY A 85 -38.91 0.12 -15.63
CA GLY A 85 -39.05 -0.37 -14.26
C GLY A 85 -38.71 0.60 -13.13
N GLU A 86 -37.64 1.39 -13.27
CA GLU A 86 -37.09 2.17 -12.16
C GLU A 86 -36.70 3.59 -12.56
N ASP A 87 -37.08 4.55 -11.72
CA ASP A 87 -36.68 5.95 -11.78
C ASP A 87 -35.76 6.22 -10.59
N VAL A 88 -34.58 6.77 -10.86
CA VAL A 88 -33.55 7.02 -9.86
C VAL A 88 -33.21 8.50 -9.80
N HIS A 89 -32.79 8.98 -8.64
CA HIS A 89 -32.29 10.35 -8.47
C HIS A 89 -30.98 10.37 -7.70
N ARG A 90 -30.15 11.37 -8.01
CA ARG A 90 -28.96 11.73 -7.24
C ARG A 90 -29.13 13.14 -6.71
N LYS A 91 -28.80 13.31 -5.43
CA LYS A 91 -28.96 14.58 -4.72
C LYS A 91 -27.77 15.49 -4.96
N PHE A 92 -28.03 16.79 -4.89
CA PHE A 92 -27.03 17.85 -4.79
C PHE A 92 -27.55 18.95 -3.87
N THR A 93 -26.69 19.90 -3.50
CA THR A 93 -27.09 21.00 -2.60
C THR A 93 -28.24 21.81 -3.20
N VAL A 94 -29.36 21.89 -2.49
CA VAL A 94 -30.57 22.61 -2.93
C VAL A 94 -30.25 24.06 -3.28
N GLN A 95 -30.70 24.50 -4.45
CA GLN A 95 -30.59 25.88 -4.90
C GLN A 95 -31.93 26.60 -4.76
N THR A 96 -31.92 27.79 -4.17
CA THR A 96 -33.13 28.60 -3.90
C THR A 96 -33.17 29.92 -4.67
N SER A 97 -32.16 30.19 -5.51
CA SER A 97 -32.07 31.39 -6.33
C SER A 97 -31.06 31.19 -7.46
N GLY A 98 -31.16 32.00 -8.51
CA GLY A 98 -30.19 31.99 -9.60
C GLY A 98 -30.44 30.87 -10.60
N LYS A 99 -29.37 30.38 -11.23
CA LYS A 99 -29.45 29.41 -12.34
C LYS A 99 -28.83 28.09 -11.91
N VAL A 100 -29.40 26.98 -12.39
CA VAL A 100 -28.87 25.63 -12.23
C VAL A 100 -28.76 25.00 -13.61
N TYR A 101 -27.58 24.49 -13.93
CA TYR A 101 -27.27 23.83 -15.19
C TYR A 101 -26.94 22.37 -14.91
N ALA A 102 -27.40 21.46 -15.77
CA ALA A 102 -26.90 20.09 -15.87
C ALA A 102 -26.37 19.84 -17.28
N ALA A 103 -25.06 19.64 -17.39
CA ALA A 103 -24.40 19.21 -18.62
C ALA A 103 -24.19 17.68 -18.58
N PHE A 104 -24.45 16.98 -19.68
CA PHE A 104 -24.25 15.53 -19.78
C PHE A 104 -24.22 15.09 -21.24
N MET A 105 -23.47 14.02 -21.51
CA MET A 105 -23.50 13.33 -22.79
C MET A 105 -24.73 12.43 -22.87
N VAL A 106 -25.32 12.36 -24.06
CA VAL A 106 -26.43 11.45 -24.35
C VAL A 106 -26.23 10.77 -25.69
N GLN A 107 -26.51 9.47 -25.74
CA GLN A 107 -26.66 8.72 -26.98
C GLN A 107 -28.01 8.02 -26.98
N VAL A 108 -28.74 8.11 -28.09
CA VAL A 108 -30.05 7.47 -28.26
C VAL A 108 -29.92 6.38 -29.32
N ASN A 109 -30.34 5.17 -28.99
CA ASN A 109 -30.32 3.99 -29.88
C ASN A 109 -31.73 3.45 -30.16
N GLY A 110 -32.75 4.11 -29.62
CA GLY A 110 -34.16 3.74 -29.68
C GLY A 110 -35.00 4.83 -29.03
N SER A 111 -36.04 5.28 -29.73
CA SER A 111 -36.84 6.43 -29.33
C SER A 111 -38.32 6.08 -29.22
N VAL A 112 -38.95 6.57 -28.16
CA VAL A 112 -40.40 6.53 -27.91
C VAL A 112 -40.77 7.86 -27.26
N ASP A 113 -41.93 8.41 -27.60
CA ASP A 113 -42.40 9.68 -27.03
C ASP A 113 -42.49 9.60 -25.50
N GLY A 114 -41.70 10.41 -24.80
CA GLY A 114 -41.71 10.50 -23.34
C GLY A 114 -40.47 11.16 -22.75
N TYR A 115 -40.55 11.53 -21.48
CA TYR A 115 -39.44 12.15 -20.75
C TYR A 115 -38.60 11.13 -20.00
N PHE A 116 -37.28 11.29 -20.08
CA PHE A 116 -36.29 10.38 -19.50
C PHE A 116 -35.38 11.04 -18.46
N LEU A 117 -35.35 12.38 -18.37
CA LEU A 117 -34.51 13.10 -17.41
C LEU A 117 -35.20 14.38 -16.91
N HIS A 118 -35.02 14.72 -15.62
CA HIS A 118 -35.52 15.96 -15.03
C HIS A 118 -34.76 16.39 -13.77
N PHE A 119 -34.93 17.63 -13.32
CA PHE A 119 -34.64 17.96 -11.91
C PHE A 119 -35.87 17.73 -11.02
N GLY A 120 -35.62 17.65 -9.72
CA GLY A 120 -36.61 17.66 -8.66
C GLY A 120 -36.09 18.41 -7.43
N GLY A 121 -36.98 18.63 -6.46
CA GLY A 121 -36.58 19.10 -5.13
C GLY A 121 -35.90 18.02 -4.30
N ASP A 122 -35.36 18.40 -3.14
CA ASP A 122 -34.96 17.48 -2.06
C ASP A 122 -35.74 17.85 -0.78
N PRO A 123 -36.61 16.95 -0.25
CA PRO A 123 -36.90 15.61 -0.74
C PRO A 123 -37.60 15.61 -2.11
N ILE A 124 -37.34 14.58 -2.91
CA ILE A 124 -37.98 14.43 -4.22
C ILE A 124 -39.49 14.13 -4.06
N GLY A 125 -40.32 14.91 -4.74
CA GLY A 125 -41.78 14.76 -4.75
C GLY A 125 -42.28 14.25 -6.10
N THR A 126 -43.41 14.79 -6.59
CA THR A 126 -43.97 14.51 -7.93
C THR A 126 -43.89 15.70 -8.89
N THR A 127 -43.23 16.79 -8.46
CA THR A 127 -43.06 18.01 -9.25
C THR A 127 -41.68 17.99 -9.91
N PHE A 128 -41.66 17.69 -11.21
CA PHE A 128 -40.43 17.44 -11.98
C PHE A 128 -40.23 18.50 -13.06
N ARG A 129 -39.13 19.25 -13.00
CA ARG A 129 -38.91 20.44 -13.84
C ARG A 129 -37.41 20.64 -14.12
N PRO A 130 -36.99 21.09 -15.32
CA PRO A 130 -37.72 20.82 -16.55
C PRO A 130 -37.78 19.30 -16.80
N LYS A 131 -38.66 18.88 -17.71
CA LYS A 131 -38.68 17.50 -18.21
C LYS A 131 -38.06 17.46 -19.59
N LEU A 132 -37.06 16.62 -19.78
CA LEU A 132 -36.38 16.38 -21.06
C LEU A 132 -36.96 15.13 -21.74
N PHE A 133 -37.36 15.29 -23.00
CA PHE A 133 -38.09 14.32 -23.79
C PHE A 133 -37.31 13.80 -24.99
N LEU A 134 -37.63 12.56 -25.36
CA LEU A 134 -37.57 12.10 -26.73
C LEU A 134 -38.92 12.33 -27.42
N VAL A 135 -38.87 12.75 -28.68
CA VAL A 135 -40.03 13.03 -29.54
C VAL A 135 -39.80 12.35 -30.89
N GLY A 136 -40.75 11.53 -31.33
CA GLY A 136 -40.64 10.65 -32.49
C GLY A 136 -40.21 9.23 -32.11
N THR A 137 -40.62 8.24 -32.92
CA THR A 137 -40.45 6.81 -32.63
C THR A 137 -39.45 6.10 -33.54
N GLY A 138 -38.53 6.83 -34.17
CA GLY A 138 -37.60 6.28 -35.16
C GLY A 138 -36.34 7.12 -35.35
N ASP A 139 -35.50 6.73 -36.29
CA ASP A 139 -34.34 7.50 -36.73
C ASP A 139 -34.70 8.20 -38.06
N PRO A 140 -34.73 9.53 -38.12
CA PRO A 140 -34.33 10.47 -37.06
C PRO A 140 -35.40 10.70 -35.98
N PHE A 141 -34.95 11.07 -34.79
CA PHE A 141 -35.79 11.51 -33.67
C PHE A 141 -35.57 12.99 -33.36
N ASN A 142 -36.32 13.53 -32.40
CA ASN A 142 -36.19 14.89 -31.90
C ASN A 142 -36.07 14.92 -30.37
N PHE A 143 -35.36 15.89 -29.81
CA PHE A 143 -35.41 16.20 -28.38
C PHE A 143 -36.55 17.18 -28.09
N GLY A 144 -37.07 17.17 -26.87
CA GLY A 144 -38.08 18.12 -26.43
C GLY A 144 -37.92 18.56 -24.98
N LEU A 145 -38.41 19.74 -24.65
CA LEU A 145 -38.39 20.27 -23.28
C LEU A 145 -39.79 20.69 -22.88
N SER A 146 -40.13 20.52 -21.61
CA SER A 146 -41.27 21.21 -21.01
C SER A 146 -40.87 21.77 -19.64
N VAL A 147 -41.57 22.83 -19.21
CA VAL A 147 -41.47 23.31 -17.82
C VAL A 147 -41.92 22.18 -16.91
N GLY A 148 -43.16 21.71 -17.05
CA GLY A 148 -43.71 20.62 -16.23
C GLY A 148 -44.78 19.73 -16.86
N SER A 149 -45.27 20.12 -18.04
CA SER A 149 -46.27 19.40 -18.83
C SER A 149 -45.76 18.02 -19.28
N ASN A 150 -46.67 17.08 -19.52
CA ASN A 150 -46.35 15.80 -20.17
C ASN A 150 -46.35 15.90 -21.71
N THR A 151 -46.48 17.12 -22.25
CA THR A 151 -46.30 17.44 -23.66
C THR A 151 -45.05 18.31 -23.81
N ALA A 152 -44.17 17.91 -24.70
CA ALA A 152 -42.91 18.61 -24.96
C ALA A 152 -43.07 19.69 -26.04
N THR A 153 -42.28 20.76 -25.93
CA THR A 153 -41.91 21.61 -27.06
C THR A 153 -40.68 20.97 -27.71
N PRO A 154 -40.77 20.47 -28.97
CA PRO A 154 -39.63 19.88 -29.66
C PRO A 154 -38.65 20.95 -30.16
N VAL A 155 -37.41 20.56 -30.48
CA VAL A 155 -36.47 21.46 -31.19
C VAL A 155 -37.04 21.79 -32.57
N ASP A 156 -37.12 23.08 -32.90
CA ASP A 156 -37.59 23.51 -34.21
C ASP A 156 -36.66 23.01 -35.32
N GLY A 157 -37.23 22.30 -36.31
CA GLY A 157 -36.45 21.64 -37.36
C GLY A 157 -35.46 20.57 -36.88
N GLY A 158 -35.58 20.08 -35.64
CA GLY A 158 -34.66 19.10 -35.06
C GLY A 158 -34.74 17.72 -35.72
N VAL A 159 -33.57 17.19 -36.12
CA VAL A 159 -33.42 15.88 -36.78
C VAL A 159 -32.14 15.22 -36.23
N PHE A 160 -32.26 14.44 -35.16
CA PHE A 160 -31.14 13.76 -34.49
C PHE A 160 -31.09 12.28 -34.87
N SER A 161 -29.89 11.69 -34.85
CA SER A 161 -29.64 10.34 -35.34
C SER A 161 -29.31 9.37 -34.23
N PHE A 162 -29.68 8.11 -34.42
CA PHE A 162 -29.29 7.07 -33.49
C PHE A 162 -27.78 6.82 -33.49
N GLY A 163 -27.24 6.36 -32.36
CA GLY A 163 -25.81 6.04 -32.20
C GLY A 163 -24.87 7.25 -32.17
N LYS A 164 -25.37 8.47 -32.35
CA LYS A 164 -24.57 9.69 -32.22
C LYS A 164 -24.64 10.24 -30.79
N THR A 165 -23.48 10.58 -30.23
CA THR A 165 -23.37 11.25 -28.94
C THR A 165 -23.56 12.75 -29.11
N TYR A 166 -24.44 13.33 -28.29
CA TYR A 166 -24.66 14.76 -28.18
C TYR A 166 -24.35 15.23 -26.76
N LEU A 167 -23.89 16.46 -26.60
CA LEU A 167 -23.78 17.11 -25.28
C LEU A 167 -25.00 17.99 -25.05
N LEU A 168 -25.76 17.70 -24.00
CA LEU A 168 -26.95 18.46 -23.62
C LEU A 168 -26.65 19.28 -22.38
N VAL A 169 -27.14 20.52 -22.36
CA VAL A 169 -27.11 21.39 -21.17
C VAL A 169 -28.53 21.82 -20.85
N MET A 170 -29.08 21.27 -19.77
CA MET A 170 -30.40 21.60 -19.26
C MET A 170 -30.28 22.72 -18.22
N LYS A 171 -31.04 23.80 -18.39
CA LYS A 171 -30.99 24.98 -17.51
C LYS A 171 -32.33 25.21 -16.82
N TYR A 172 -32.28 25.49 -15.52
CA TYR A 172 -33.38 25.97 -14.70
C TYR A 172 -33.00 27.31 -14.07
N GLU A 173 -33.80 28.34 -14.26
CA GLU A 173 -33.57 29.69 -13.73
C GLU A 173 -34.70 30.04 -12.76
N ILE A 174 -34.31 30.20 -11.49
CA ILE A 174 -35.18 30.52 -10.37
C ILE A 174 -35.44 32.02 -10.37
N VAL A 175 -36.71 32.40 -10.57
CA VAL A 175 -37.16 33.78 -10.64
C VAL A 175 -37.95 34.09 -9.37
N GLU A 176 -37.70 35.25 -8.75
CA GLU A 176 -38.48 35.67 -7.59
C GLU A 176 -39.98 35.77 -7.95
N GLY A 177 -40.82 35.03 -7.24
CA GLY A 177 -42.26 34.95 -7.51
C GLY A 177 -42.78 33.53 -7.36
N GLU A 178 -43.97 33.28 -7.91
CA GLU A 178 -44.53 31.94 -8.04
C GLU A 178 -44.92 31.67 -9.49
N LYS A 179 -44.67 30.43 -9.94
CA LYS A 179 -45.04 29.89 -11.25
C LYS A 179 -44.42 30.67 -12.41
N ASN A 180 -43.19 31.13 -12.23
CA ASN A 180 -42.50 32.00 -13.17
C ASN A 180 -41.08 31.56 -13.48
N ASP A 181 -40.64 30.40 -12.98
CA ASP A 181 -39.32 29.88 -13.30
C ASP A 181 -39.19 29.56 -14.80
N ILE A 182 -37.95 29.68 -15.28
CA ILE A 182 -37.62 29.63 -16.70
C ILE A 182 -36.75 28.42 -16.96
N VAL A 183 -37.05 27.67 -18.03
CA VAL A 183 -36.26 26.51 -18.44
C VAL A 183 -35.78 26.62 -19.87
N SER A 184 -34.57 26.15 -20.11
CA SER A 184 -33.95 26.12 -21.44
C SER A 184 -33.17 24.84 -21.65
N LEU A 185 -33.00 24.44 -22.91
CA LEU A 185 -32.13 23.34 -23.32
C LEU A 185 -31.16 23.82 -24.40
N TYR A 186 -29.89 23.49 -24.24
CA TYR A 186 -28.87 23.64 -25.25
C TYR A 186 -28.43 22.26 -25.71
N ILE A 187 -28.41 22.05 -27.02
CA ILE A 187 -27.95 20.80 -27.65
C ILE A 187 -26.72 21.15 -28.47
N ILE A 188 -25.59 20.55 -28.10
CA ILE A 188 -24.28 20.80 -28.71
C ILE A 188 -23.92 19.57 -29.55
N ASP A 189 -23.64 19.84 -30.84
CA ASP A 189 -23.20 18.87 -31.82
C ASP A 189 -21.94 19.42 -32.50
N GLY A 190 -20.77 19.09 -31.92
CA GLY A 190 -19.48 19.64 -32.29
C GLY A 190 -18.89 20.53 -31.18
N ASN A 191 -18.34 21.69 -31.57
CA ASN A 191 -17.56 22.52 -30.66
C ASN A 191 -18.37 23.04 -29.47
N ILE A 192 -17.81 22.90 -28.27
CA ILE A 192 -18.40 23.36 -27.02
C ILE A 192 -18.21 24.88 -26.89
N PRO A 193 -19.29 25.66 -26.66
CA PRO A 193 -19.17 27.09 -26.41
C PRO A 193 -18.49 27.41 -25.07
N ASP A 194 -17.51 28.33 -25.09
CA ASP A 194 -16.83 28.81 -23.87
C ASP A 194 -17.78 29.51 -22.87
N THR A 195 -18.90 30.04 -23.37
CA THR A 195 -19.92 30.78 -22.60
C THR A 195 -21.32 30.37 -23.00
N GLU A 196 -22.31 30.57 -22.11
CA GLU A 196 -23.73 30.27 -22.37
C GLU A 196 -24.19 30.95 -23.66
N PRO A 197 -24.67 30.20 -24.67
CA PRO A 197 -25.19 30.80 -25.90
C PRO A 197 -26.38 31.71 -25.61
N GLU A 198 -26.48 32.84 -26.34
CA GLU A 198 -27.61 33.77 -26.20
C GLU A 198 -28.96 33.13 -26.53
N THR A 199 -28.97 32.22 -27.52
CA THR A 199 -30.17 31.52 -27.97
C THR A 199 -30.06 30.03 -27.62
N PRO A 200 -30.95 29.49 -26.75
CA PRO A 200 -31.00 28.07 -26.49
C PRO A 200 -31.62 27.30 -27.66
N SER A 201 -31.37 25.99 -27.74
CA SER A 201 -32.01 25.10 -28.72
C SER A 201 -33.52 24.96 -28.47
N ILE A 202 -33.94 25.02 -27.20
CA ILE A 202 -35.34 25.11 -26.78
C ILE A 202 -35.46 26.12 -25.63
N GLY A 203 -36.48 26.97 -25.70
CA GLY A 203 -36.77 27.97 -24.68
C GLY A 203 -36.19 29.35 -25.00
N PRO A 204 -36.10 30.26 -24.01
CA PRO A 204 -36.60 30.10 -22.64
C PRO A 204 -38.10 29.80 -22.60
N LEU A 205 -38.50 28.79 -21.84
CA LEU A 205 -39.90 28.42 -21.62
C LEU A 205 -40.32 28.81 -20.20
N THR A 206 -41.54 29.31 -20.06
CA THR A 206 -42.24 29.49 -18.77
C THR A 206 -43.66 28.96 -18.91
N ASP A 207 -44.26 28.48 -17.82
CA ASP A 207 -45.62 27.96 -17.80
C ASP A 207 -46.29 28.30 -16.48
N SER A 208 -47.10 29.36 -16.49
CA SER A 208 -47.85 29.84 -15.32
C SER A 208 -48.83 28.83 -14.71
N ALA A 209 -49.08 27.69 -15.39
CA ALA A 209 -49.88 26.59 -14.84
C ALA A 209 -49.06 25.63 -13.96
N GLN A 210 -47.73 25.67 -14.02
CA GLN A 210 -46.84 24.78 -13.26
C GLN A 210 -46.31 25.47 -12.02
N SER A 211 -46.26 24.75 -10.90
CA SER A 211 -45.50 25.18 -9.73
C SER A 211 -43.99 25.07 -9.98
N ASP A 212 -43.27 26.03 -9.42
CA ASP A 212 -41.81 26.06 -9.35
C ASP A 212 -41.26 24.98 -8.41
N ILE A 213 -39.94 24.75 -8.49
CA ILE A 213 -39.18 23.93 -7.57
C ILE A 213 -37.89 24.65 -7.16
N ASN A 214 -37.35 24.28 -6.00
CA ASN A 214 -35.94 24.52 -5.66
C ASN A 214 -35.16 23.27 -6.08
N PRO A 215 -34.35 23.30 -7.16
CA PRO A 215 -33.64 22.12 -7.63
C PRO A 215 -32.66 21.61 -6.56
N GLY A 216 -32.76 20.31 -6.24
CA GLY A 216 -31.86 19.61 -5.31
C GLY A 216 -31.57 18.16 -5.73
N CYS A 217 -32.20 17.69 -6.80
CA CYS A 217 -31.96 16.37 -7.36
C CYS A 217 -31.92 16.44 -8.89
N ILE A 218 -31.10 15.58 -9.51
CA ILE A 218 -31.23 15.19 -10.91
C ILE A 218 -31.70 13.75 -10.98
N ALA A 219 -32.62 13.44 -11.89
CA ALA A 219 -33.29 12.15 -11.97
C ALA A 219 -33.35 11.61 -13.39
N MET A 220 -33.19 10.30 -13.51
CA MET A 220 -33.35 9.53 -14.74
C MET A 220 -34.55 8.60 -14.61
N ARG A 221 -35.30 8.44 -15.70
CA ARG A 221 -36.58 7.75 -15.72
C ARG A 221 -36.64 6.67 -16.80
N GLN A 222 -37.07 5.50 -16.38
CA GLN A 222 -37.35 4.36 -17.26
C GLN A 222 -38.85 4.24 -17.49
N PHE A 223 -39.32 4.82 -18.60
CA PHE A 223 -40.76 4.89 -18.86
C PHE A 223 -41.25 3.91 -19.91
N ASN A 224 -40.36 3.38 -20.77
CA ASN A 224 -40.72 2.47 -21.84
C ASN A 224 -39.54 1.60 -22.28
N ALA A 225 -39.73 0.28 -22.40
CA ALA A 225 -38.67 -0.63 -22.82
C ALA A 225 -38.14 -0.43 -24.26
N GLY A 226 -38.87 0.35 -25.08
CA GLY A 226 -38.43 0.79 -26.40
C GLY A 226 -37.54 2.04 -26.39
N GLN A 227 -37.46 2.77 -25.26
CA GLN A 227 -36.46 3.82 -25.08
C GLN A 227 -35.10 3.14 -24.95
N LYS A 228 -34.07 3.61 -25.66
CA LYS A 228 -32.69 3.12 -25.52
C LYS A 228 -31.78 4.32 -25.39
N VAL A 229 -31.73 4.90 -24.20
CA VAL A 229 -30.96 6.11 -23.91
C VAL A 229 -29.77 5.75 -23.04
N ILE A 230 -28.60 6.24 -23.41
CA ILE A 230 -27.38 6.16 -22.62
C ILE A 230 -27.06 7.58 -22.16
N VAL A 231 -26.88 7.78 -20.85
CA VAL A 231 -26.54 9.07 -20.23
C VAL A 231 -25.19 8.95 -19.54
N ASP A 232 -24.31 9.91 -19.76
CA ASP A 232 -22.94 9.88 -19.24
C ASP A 232 -22.42 11.28 -18.86
N GLY A 233 -21.44 11.34 -17.95
CA GLY A 233 -20.70 12.54 -17.59
C GLY A 233 -21.58 13.67 -17.09
N ILE A 234 -22.46 13.40 -16.12
CA ILE A 234 -23.38 14.39 -15.56
C ILE A 234 -22.61 15.37 -14.67
N ARG A 235 -22.68 16.66 -15.02
CA ARG A 235 -22.21 17.75 -14.16
C ARG A 235 -23.31 18.76 -13.89
N VAL A 236 -23.60 19.02 -12.61
CA VAL A 236 -24.55 20.05 -12.18
C VAL A 236 -23.80 21.21 -11.54
N ALA A 237 -24.10 22.45 -11.94
CA ALA A 237 -23.49 23.64 -11.35
C ALA A 237 -24.38 24.88 -11.46
N THR A 238 -23.98 25.98 -10.81
CA THR A 238 -24.70 27.27 -10.83
C THR A 238 -24.23 28.23 -11.93
N SER A 239 -23.24 27.83 -12.72
CA SER A 239 -22.70 28.61 -13.84
C SER A 239 -22.45 27.72 -15.06
N TRP A 240 -22.52 28.31 -16.26
CA TRP A 240 -22.17 27.62 -17.49
C TRP A 240 -20.73 27.11 -17.48
N ALA A 241 -19.81 27.97 -17.05
CA ALA A 241 -18.39 27.62 -17.03
C ALA A 241 -18.15 26.37 -16.18
N ASP A 242 -18.70 26.34 -14.96
CA ASP A 242 -18.48 25.20 -14.07
C ASP A 242 -19.17 23.93 -14.59
N ALA A 243 -20.38 24.05 -15.15
CA ALA A 243 -21.11 22.89 -15.69
C ALA A 243 -20.50 22.33 -16.99
N VAL A 244 -19.97 23.18 -17.87
CA VAL A 244 -19.71 22.80 -19.27
C VAL A 244 -18.22 22.80 -19.62
N THR A 245 -17.44 23.79 -19.17
CA THR A 245 -16.09 24.06 -19.70
C THR A 245 -14.97 24.00 -18.66
N ALA A 246 -15.30 24.08 -17.38
CA ALA A 246 -14.32 23.99 -16.32
C ALA A 246 -13.61 22.63 -16.42
N ALA A 247 -12.28 22.67 -16.53
CA ALA A 247 -11.49 21.47 -16.31
C ALA A 247 -11.90 20.86 -14.96
N LEU A 248 -12.02 19.54 -14.88
CA LEU A 248 -12.00 18.88 -13.58
C LEU A 248 -10.71 19.36 -12.89
N GLY A 249 -10.85 20.00 -11.74
CA GLY A 249 -9.69 20.25 -10.90
C GLY A 249 -9.30 18.92 -10.31
N GLY A 250 -8.15 18.39 -10.71
CA GLY A 250 -7.56 17.19 -10.13
C GLY A 250 -8.34 15.90 -10.34
N ASP A 251 -7.68 14.82 -9.94
CA ASP A 251 -8.25 13.49 -9.81
C ASP A 251 -9.46 13.47 -8.85
N THR A 252 -10.45 12.61 -9.14
CA THR A 252 -11.70 12.46 -8.38
C THR A 252 -11.84 11.09 -7.70
N PHE A 253 -10.84 10.24 -7.81
CA PHE A 253 -10.81 8.93 -7.17
C PHE A 253 -10.02 8.95 -5.88
N PRO A 254 -10.42 8.19 -4.86
CA PRO A 254 -9.53 7.92 -3.75
C PRO A 254 -8.45 6.91 -4.18
N PRO A 255 -7.23 7.03 -3.63
CA PRO A 255 -6.14 6.13 -3.97
C PRO A 255 -6.47 4.71 -3.52
N GLN A 256 -6.10 3.72 -4.32
CA GLN A 256 -6.24 2.31 -4.01
C GLN A 256 -4.92 1.72 -3.57
N PHE A 257 -4.98 0.76 -2.64
CA PHE A 257 -3.77 0.00 -2.30
C PHE A 257 -3.38 -0.90 -3.46
N SER A 258 -2.09 -0.91 -3.79
CA SER A 258 -1.56 -1.84 -4.79
C SER A 258 -1.75 -3.30 -4.32
N ALA A 259 -1.83 -4.23 -5.26
CA ALA A 259 -2.03 -5.64 -4.95
C ALA A 259 -1.00 -6.17 -3.92
N GLY A 260 -1.50 -6.80 -2.85
CA GLY A 260 -0.67 -7.32 -1.75
C GLY A 260 -0.38 -6.31 -0.63
N PHE A 261 -0.93 -5.09 -0.72
CA PHE A 261 -0.87 -4.04 0.30
C PHE A 261 -2.27 -3.67 0.80
N PRO A 262 -2.40 -3.05 1.99
CA PRO A 262 -1.35 -2.91 3.00
C PRO A 262 -1.00 -4.29 3.61
N LYS A 263 0.20 -4.43 4.19
CA LYS A 263 0.64 -5.68 4.83
C LYS A 263 1.57 -5.43 6.01
N ILE A 264 1.72 -6.45 6.86
CA ILE A 264 2.62 -6.43 8.01
C ILE A 264 3.84 -7.32 7.76
N SER A 265 5.01 -6.85 8.20
CA SER A 265 6.25 -7.61 8.23
C SER A 265 7.05 -7.28 9.50
N GLY A 266 8.24 -7.88 9.67
CA GLY A 266 9.17 -7.50 10.75
C GLY A 266 8.57 -7.55 12.15
N ILE A 267 7.66 -8.51 12.40
CA ILE A 267 6.97 -8.65 13.69
C ILE A 267 8.00 -8.91 14.79
N SER A 268 7.78 -8.29 15.94
CA SER A 268 8.57 -8.44 17.16
C SER A 268 7.64 -8.48 18.37
N SER A 269 8.21 -8.74 19.54
CA SER A 269 7.46 -8.75 20.80
C SER A 269 6.90 -7.37 21.19
N THR A 270 7.36 -6.29 20.57
CA THR A 270 6.91 -4.93 20.95
C THR A 270 6.52 -4.06 19.76
N GLY A 271 6.34 -4.66 18.58
CA GLY A 271 6.17 -3.90 17.35
C GLY A 271 6.13 -4.75 16.09
N ALA A 272 5.96 -4.06 14.98
CA ALA A 272 5.94 -4.64 13.64
C ALA A 272 6.25 -3.54 12.61
N THR A 273 6.40 -3.90 11.34
CA THR A 273 6.50 -2.96 10.22
C THR A 273 5.21 -3.01 9.42
N LEU A 274 4.54 -1.87 9.27
CA LEU A 274 3.46 -1.67 8.32
C LEU A 274 4.06 -1.25 6.97
N GLU A 275 3.75 -1.98 5.91
CA GLU A 275 4.12 -1.64 4.53
C GLU A 275 2.87 -1.26 3.73
N VAL A 276 2.97 -0.19 2.95
CA VAL A 276 1.87 0.34 2.13
C VAL A 276 2.38 0.75 0.74
N SER A 277 1.53 0.61 -0.27
CA SER A 277 1.78 1.07 -1.64
C SER A 277 0.43 1.47 -2.22
N LEU A 278 0.39 2.61 -2.91
CA LEU A 278 -0.82 3.13 -3.55
C LEU A 278 -0.66 3.12 -5.08
N ASP A 279 -1.75 3.13 -5.82
CA ASP A 279 -1.77 3.31 -7.28
C ASP A 279 -1.50 4.76 -7.74
N GLU A 280 -1.48 5.70 -6.79
CA GLU A 280 -1.15 7.11 -7.00
C GLU A 280 -0.50 7.76 -5.74
N PRO A 281 0.12 8.95 -5.85
CA PRO A 281 0.64 9.68 -4.70
C PRO A 281 -0.45 10.04 -3.69
N GLY A 282 -0.09 10.08 -2.41
CA GLY A 282 -1.03 10.40 -1.35
C GLY A 282 -0.46 10.28 0.06
N GLN A 283 -1.35 10.24 1.05
CA GLN A 283 -1.04 9.94 2.43
C GLN A 283 -1.83 8.74 2.92
N VAL A 284 -1.15 7.87 3.66
CA VAL A 284 -1.76 6.72 4.34
C VAL A 284 -1.74 6.96 5.84
N PHE A 285 -2.87 6.78 6.50
CA PHE A 285 -3.07 6.89 7.93
C PHE A 285 -3.28 5.50 8.50
N TYR A 286 -2.72 5.24 9.67
CA TYR A 286 -2.94 3.98 10.37
C TYR A 286 -3.25 4.20 11.84
N MET A 287 -4.00 3.26 12.40
CA MET A 287 -4.39 3.22 13.80
C MET A 287 -4.34 1.78 14.29
N VAL A 288 -3.62 1.54 15.38
CA VAL A 288 -3.48 0.24 16.04
C VAL A 288 -4.34 0.26 17.30
N VAL A 289 -5.23 -0.71 17.45
CA VAL A 289 -6.12 -0.87 18.60
C VAL A 289 -6.05 -2.29 19.14
N SER A 290 -6.54 -2.50 20.36
CA SER A 290 -6.65 -3.85 20.91
C SER A 290 -7.52 -4.73 20.03
N ASN A 291 -7.19 -6.02 19.93
CA ASN A 291 -7.99 -7.00 19.20
C ASN A 291 -9.48 -6.94 19.58
N ASP A 292 -10.35 -7.03 18.58
CA ASP A 292 -11.81 -6.97 18.68
C ASP A 292 -12.38 -5.67 19.28
N ALA A 293 -11.60 -4.58 19.26
CA ALA A 293 -12.14 -3.25 19.56
C ALA A 293 -13.21 -2.84 18.53
N ALA A 294 -14.06 -1.88 18.88
CA ALA A 294 -15.00 -1.31 17.91
C ALA A 294 -14.23 -0.73 16.73
N ALA A 295 -14.60 -1.07 15.50
CA ALA A 295 -13.91 -0.59 14.30
C ALA A 295 -14.03 0.94 14.15
N PRO A 296 -12.93 1.66 13.83
CA PRO A 296 -12.98 3.08 13.51
C PRO A 296 -13.53 3.31 12.11
N THR A 297 -14.17 4.45 11.91
CA THR A 297 -14.49 5.01 10.59
C THR A 297 -13.24 5.60 9.93
N THR A 298 -13.26 5.82 8.61
CA THR A 298 -12.20 6.53 7.87
C THR A 298 -11.80 7.84 8.56
N ASP A 299 -12.78 8.65 8.97
CA ASP A 299 -12.51 9.94 9.59
C ASP A 299 -11.83 9.82 10.96
N GLU A 300 -12.14 8.77 11.73
CA GLU A 300 -11.49 8.52 13.01
C GLU A 300 -10.03 8.04 12.84
N VAL A 301 -9.76 7.20 11.83
CA VAL A 301 -8.37 6.80 11.50
C VAL A 301 -7.55 8.01 11.07
N ILE A 302 -8.09 8.86 10.18
CA ILE A 302 -7.41 10.09 9.73
C ILE A 302 -7.17 11.06 10.89
N ALA A 303 -8.15 11.21 11.79
CA ALA A 303 -8.01 12.08 12.95
C ALA A 303 -6.93 11.58 13.94
N GLY A 304 -6.72 10.26 14.03
CA GLY A 304 -5.73 9.67 14.94
C GLY A 304 -6.02 10.00 16.42
N THR A 305 -7.29 9.98 16.81
CA THR A 305 -7.71 10.30 18.19
C THR A 305 -8.63 9.22 18.76
N PRO A 306 -8.79 9.13 20.10
CA PRO A 306 -9.72 8.19 20.72
C PRO A 306 -11.16 8.37 20.22
N TYR A 307 -11.85 7.25 20.01
CA TYR A 307 -13.19 7.20 19.41
C TYR A 307 -13.99 6.07 20.06
N GLY A 308 -15.31 6.22 20.20
CA GLY A 308 -16.17 5.13 20.69
C GLY A 308 -15.77 4.49 22.04
N GLY A 309 -14.93 5.13 22.86
CA GLY A 309 -14.33 4.55 24.08
C GLY A 309 -13.06 3.72 23.84
N VAL A 310 -12.63 3.56 22.60
CA VAL A 310 -11.35 2.95 22.18
C VAL A 310 -10.24 4.00 22.22
N THR A 311 -9.10 3.64 22.81
CA THR A 311 -7.88 4.45 22.79
C THR A 311 -6.85 3.74 21.92
N PRO A 312 -6.36 4.37 20.83
CA PRO A 312 -5.31 3.80 20.01
C PRO A 312 -4.03 3.52 20.80
N VAL A 313 -3.41 2.37 20.53
CA VAL A 313 -2.12 1.96 21.12
C VAL A 313 -0.97 2.60 20.35
N ALA A 314 -1.11 2.68 19.03
CA ALA A 314 -0.21 3.39 18.13
C ALA A 314 -0.99 3.97 16.95
N GLN A 315 -0.46 5.01 16.33
CA GLN A 315 -1.07 5.68 15.17
C GLN A 315 -0.03 6.52 14.45
N GLY A 316 -0.26 6.80 13.16
CA GLY A 316 0.62 7.65 12.40
C GLY A 316 0.21 7.82 10.96
N THR A 317 1.07 8.51 10.21
CA THR A 317 0.87 8.85 8.81
C THR A 317 2.12 8.49 8.02
N ILE A 318 1.93 8.05 6.77
CA ILE A 318 2.96 7.72 5.80
C ILE A 318 2.69 8.55 4.56
N SER A 319 3.68 9.31 4.09
CA SER A 319 3.59 10.02 2.81
C SER A 319 4.06 9.09 1.69
N VAL A 320 3.18 8.83 0.73
CA VAL A 320 3.45 8.04 -0.47
C VAL A 320 3.69 9.02 -1.61
N ALA A 321 4.96 9.24 -1.96
CA ALA A 321 5.32 10.26 -2.96
C ALA A 321 5.23 9.74 -4.41
N GLU A 322 5.28 8.42 -4.61
CA GLU A 322 5.27 7.79 -5.92
C GLU A 322 4.37 6.54 -5.91
N ALA A 323 3.53 6.42 -6.94
CA ALA A 323 2.67 5.27 -7.19
C ALA A 323 3.47 3.96 -7.32
N GLY A 324 2.91 2.85 -6.84
CA GLY A 324 3.47 1.50 -6.95
C GLY A 324 4.76 1.27 -6.16
N THR A 325 5.25 2.28 -5.42
CA THR A 325 6.45 2.19 -4.60
C THR A 325 6.07 1.85 -3.15
N PRO A 326 6.67 0.80 -2.54
CA PRO A 326 6.42 0.48 -1.14
C PRO A 326 7.03 1.52 -0.18
N TYR A 327 6.22 1.97 0.78
CA TYR A 327 6.61 2.81 1.92
C TYR A 327 6.33 2.08 3.23
N ILE A 328 7.07 2.42 4.29
CA ILE A 328 7.01 1.70 5.57
C ILE A 328 6.80 2.62 6.77
N ALA A 329 6.15 2.09 7.81
CA ALA A 329 6.12 2.65 9.15
C ALA A 329 6.43 1.58 10.20
N SER A 330 7.20 1.93 11.22
CA SER A 330 7.44 1.06 12.37
C SER A 330 6.34 1.27 13.42
N LEU A 331 5.58 0.21 13.68
CA LEU A 331 4.65 0.12 14.79
C LEU A 331 5.45 -0.23 16.04
N THR A 332 5.36 0.61 17.07
CA THR A 332 6.15 0.46 18.31
C THR A 332 5.26 0.66 19.54
N GLY A 333 5.75 0.28 20.72
CA GLY A 333 5.01 0.44 21.97
C GLY A 333 3.93 -0.62 22.20
N LEU A 334 3.96 -1.70 21.42
CA LEU A 334 3.05 -2.83 21.59
C LEU A 334 3.54 -3.74 22.73
N ALA A 335 2.62 -4.45 23.38
CA ALA A 335 2.93 -5.46 24.40
C ALA A 335 3.16 -6.84 23.79
N ASP A 336 4.08 -7.63 24.35
CA ASP A 336 4.42 -9.00 23.90
C ASP A 336 3.24 -9.96 24.00
N LYS A 337 3.19 -10.94 23.09
CA LYS A 337 2.16 -11.99 23.01
C LYS A 337 0.74 -11.45 23.04
N THR A 338 0.52 -10.35 22.33
CA THR A 338 -0.76 -9.63 22.31
C THR A 338 -1.26 -9.48 20.88
N ASP A 339 -2.55 -9.77 20.68
CA ASP A 339 -3.30 -9.53 19.44
C ASP A 339 -3.75 -8.06 19.33
N TYR A 340 -3.64 -7.50 18.13
CA TYR A 340 -4.04 -6.14 17.76
C TYR A 340 -4.73 -6.12 16.40
N ASP A 341 -5.66 -5.16 16.26
CA ASP A 341 -6.25 -4.77 14.99
C ASP A 341 -5.57 -3.50 14.48
N ILE A 342 -5.20 -3.48 13.20
CA ILE A 342 -4.61 -2.30 12.54
C ILE A 342 -5.53 -1.85 11.43
N TYR A 343 -6.03 -0.62 11.52
CA TYR A 343 -6.86 0.01 10.50
C TYR A 343 -6.03 1.00 9.70
N VAL A 344 -6.09 0.88 8.37
CA VAL A 344 -5.26 1.64 7.43
C VAL A 344 -6.15 2.29 6.37
N VAL A 345 -5.97 3.59 6.12
CA VAL A 345 -6.78 4.34 5.15
C VAL A 345 -5.93 5.33 4.37
N ALA A 346 -6.24 5.54 3.11
CA ALA A 346 -5.50 6.44 2.23
C ALA A 346 -6.34 7.63 1.74
N LEU A 347 -5.64 8.72 1.44
CA LEU A 347 -6.15 9.90 0.77
C LEU A 347 -5.11 10.41 -0.23
N ASP A 348 -5.54 10.90 -1.39
CA ASP A 348 -4.64 11.39 -2.44
C ASP A 348 -3.94 12.70 -2.03
N ASP A 349 -3.09 13.23 -2.92
CA ASP A 349 -2.38 14.50 -2.73
C ASP A 349 -3.07 15.71 -3.40
N GLU A 350 -4.35 15.59 -3.75
CA GLU A 350 -5.09 16.67 -4.40
C GLU A 350 -5.38 17.84 -3.47
N THR A 351 -5.66 19.01 -4.07
CA THR A 351 -5.98 20.22 -3.29
C THR A 351 -7.23 20.06 -2.41
N THR A 352 -8.15 19.19 -2.82
CA THR A 352 -9.26 18.68 -2.01
C THR A 352 -9.16 17.16 -2.03
N PRO A 353 -8.56 16.53 -1.01
CA PRO A 353 -8.22 15.13 -1.11
C PRO A 353 -9.44 14.20 -1.18
N ASN A 354 -9.41 13.23 -2.07
CA ASN A 354 -10.34 12.10 -2.05
C ASN A 354 -9.81 11.06 -1.06
N LYS A 355 -10.72 10.47 -0.28
CA LYS A 355 -10.37 9.52 0.79
C LYS A 355 -11.10 8.20 0.59
N GLN A 356 -10.46 7.10 0.93
CA GLN A 356 -11.10 5.78 0.89
C GLN A 356 -12.33 5.72 1.81
N ALA A 357 -13.40 5.08 1.34
CA ALA A 357 -14.67 5.06 2.06
C ALA A 357 -14.60 4.30 3.39
N GLU A 358 -13.84 3.21 3.44
CA GLU A 358 -13.69 2.34 4.60
C GLU A 358 -12.20 1.99 4.82
N PRO A 359 -11.73 1.87 6.08
CA PRO A 359 -10.37 1.43 6.35
C PRO A 359 -10.15 -0.06 6.02
N VAL A 360 -8.95 -0.42 5.61
CA VAL A 360 -8.49 -1.81 5.51
C VAL A 360 -8.04 -2.29 6.91
N LYS A 361 -8.53 -3.46 7.34
CA LYS A 361 -8.12 -4.10 8.60
C LYS A 361 -6.99 -5.11 8.35
N LEU A 362 -5.94 -5.06 9.17
CA LEU A 362 -4.89 -6.07 9.28
C LEU A 362 -4.85 -6.63 10.71
N GLU A 363 -4.55 -7.91 10.82
CA GLU A 363 -4.38 -8.62 12.09
C GLU A 363 -2.89 -8.66 12.46
N LEU A 364 -2.56 -8.40 13.74
CA LEU A 364 -1.20 -8.49 14.25
C LEU A 364 -1.17 -9.23 15.59
N PHE A 365 -0.47 -10.36 15.63
CA PHE A 365 0.00 -10.95 16.88
C PHE A 365 1.47 -10.61 17.10
N THR A 366 1.77 -9.96 18.23
CA THR A 366 3.14 -9.61 18.60
C THR A 366 3.82 -10.79 19.27
N GLU A 367 4.98 -11.17 18.78
CA GLU A 367 5.80 -12.21 19.39
C GLU A 367 7.27 -11.99 19.08
N THR A 368 8.13 -12.51 19.95
CA THR A 368 9.56 -12.56 19.64
C THR A 368 9.75 -13.53 18.47
N GLN A 369 10.31 -13.05 17.37
CA GLN A 369 10.71 -13.90 16.25
C GLN A 369 12.07 -14.53 16.54
N PRO A 370 12.34 -15.76 16.07
CA PRO A 370 13.62 -16.40 16.27
C PRO A 370 14.70 -15.71 15.44
N ASP A 371 15.89 -15.55 16.02
CA ASP A 371 17.07 -15.04 15.33
C ASP A 371 17.55 -16.04 14.27
N ILE A 372 18.12 -15.53 13.17
CA ILE A 372 18.84 -16.36 12.19
C ILE A 372 20.25 -16.58 12.74
N LEU A 373 20.51 -17.78 13.22
CA LEU A 373 21.81 -18.17 13.78
C LEU A 373 22.80 -18.54 12.69
N PHE A 374 22.29 -19.10 11.58
CA PHE A 374 23.07 -19.49 10.42
C PHE A 374 22.16 -19.57 9.19
N PHE A 375 22.67 -19.18 8.03
CA PHE A 375 21.97 -19.24 6.76
C PHE A 375 22.93 -19.52 5.62
N ALA A 376 22.56 -20.40 4.71
CA ALA A 376 23.24 -20.68 3.46
C ALA A 376 22.20 -20.73 2.33
N ASP A 377 22.23 -19.72 1.47
CA ASP A 377 21.35 -19.55 0.30
C ASP A 377 21.92 -20.18 -0.98
N PHE A 378 23.18 -20.61 -0.96
CA PHE A 378 23.88 -21.22 -2.10
C PHE A 378 23.87 -20.41 -3.41
N GLU A 379 23.65 -19.09 -3.33
CA GLU A 379 23.50 -18.25 -4.53
C GLU A 379 24.81 -18.07 -5.31
N THR A 380 25.94 -18.21 -4.60
CA THR A 380 27.27 -17.95 -5.17
C THR A 380 28.24 -19.10 -4.99
N SER A 381 28.06 -19.91 -3.95
CA SER A 381 28.96 -21.00 -3.61
C SER A 381 28.30 -21.97 -2.63
N LEU A 382 28.88 -23.16 -2.48
CA LEU A 382 28.50 -24.09 -1.42
C LEU A 382 29.03 -23.69 -0.05
N GLU A 383 29.92 -22.69 0.02
CA GLU A 383 30.41 -22.20 1.29
C GLU A 383 29.24 -21.60 2.11
N PRO A 384 29.23 -21.83 3.42
CA PRO A 384 30.29 -22.45 4.22
C PRO A 384 30.14 -23.98 4.42
N PHE A 385 29.29 -24.66 3.64
CA PHE A 385 29.26 -26.13 3.64
C PHE A 385 30.50 -26.71 2.95
N THR A 386 30.97 -27.84 3.45
CA THR A 386 32.11 -28.56 2.90
C THR A 386 31.69 -29.90 2.32
N GLN A 387 32.21 -30.19 1.15
CA GLN A 387 31.93 -31.41 0.39
C GLN A 387 32.95 -32.48 0.72
N VAL A 388 32.49 -33.73 0.83
CA VAL A 388 33.38 -34.88 0.98
C VAL A 388 32.88 -36.02 0.11
N ASN A 389 33.66 -36.30 -0.94
CA ASN A 389 33.41 -37.40 -1.84
C ASN A 389 33.95 -38.71 -1.28
N ILE A 390 33.06 -39.72 -1.17
CA ILE A 390 33.40 -41.05 -0.65
C ILE A 390 33.52 -42.06 -1.79
N THR A 391 32.63 -42.01 -2.77
CA THR A 391 32.59 -42.96 -3.88
C THR A 391 31.98 -42.31 -5.11
N GLY A 392 32.57 -42.56 -6.28
CA GLY A 392 32.12 -42.03 -7.57
C GLY A 392 32.81 -40.72 -7.96
N ASP A 393 32.67 -40.34 -9.22
CA ASP A 393 33.36 -39.15 -9.79
C ASP A 393 32.47 -37.88 -9.77
N GLN A 394 31.19 -38.01 -9.44
CA GLN A 394 30.26 -36.89 -9.36
C GLN A 394 30.27 -36.38 -7.92
N GLU A 395 30.20 -35.06 -7.76
CA GLU A 395 30.28 -34.37 -6.47
C GLU A 395 29.15 -33.34 -6.41
N TRP A 396 28.75 -32.96 -5.19
CA TRP A 396 27.88 -31.81 -4.98
C TRP A 396 28.43 -30.61 -5.78
N LYS A 397 27.59 -29.66 -6.16
CA LYS A 397 28.04 -28.42 -6.82
C LYS A 397 26.96 -27.36 -6.75
N ILE A 398 27.30 -26.14 -7.11
CA ILE A 398 26.28 -25.15 -7.45
C ILE A 398 25.73 -25.43 -8.85
N ALA A 399 24.41 -25.41 -8.97
CA ALA A 399 23.70 -25.32 -10.24
C ALA A 399 22.79 -24.09 -10.20
N THR A 400 22.49 -23.53 -11.37
CA THR A 400 21.66 -22.32 -11.50
C THR A 400 20.58 -22.56 -12.55
N TYR A 401 19.34 -22.24 -12.20
CA TYR A 401 18.20 -22.28 -13.12
C TYR A 401 17.22 -21.15 -12.78
N ASN A 402 16.68 -20.46 -13.79
CA ASN A 402 15.75 -19.33 -13.63
C ASN A 402 16.20 -18.26 -12.59
N ASN A 403 17.48 -17.88 -12.62
CA ASN A 403 18.10 -16.91 -11.70
C ASN A 403 18.10 -17.32 -10.21
N ASN A 404 17.89 -18.59 -9.89
CA ASN A 404 18.08 -19.15 -8.56
C ASN A 404 19.24 -20.14 -8.60
N SER A 405 20.18 -20.06 -7.67
CA SER A 405 21.26 -21.06 -7.54
C SER A 405 21.10 -21.88 -6.28
N TYR A 406 21.53 -23.14 -6.32
CA TYR A 406 21.28 -24.10 -5.25
C TYR A 406 22.35 -25.19 -5.23
N ALA A 407 22.44 -25.92 -4.10
CA ALA A 407 23.29 -27.09 -4.00
C ALA A 407 22.65 -28.26 -4.76
N TYR A 408 23.38 -28.81 -5.73
CA TYR A 408 22.90 -29.87 -6.61
C TYR A 408 23.82 -31.08 -6.61
N MET A 409 23.22 -32.28 -6.61
CA MET A 409 23.95 -33.53 -6.78
C MET A 409 23.19 -34.54 -7.63
N ASN A 410 23.91 -35.21 -8.53
CA ASN A 410 23.38 -36.26 -9.39
C ASN A 410 24.48 -37.20 -9.88
N GLY A 411 24.32 -38.51 -9.64
CA GLY A 411 25.25 -39.56 -10.04
C GLY A 411 25.09 -40.09 -11.47
N TYR A 412 24.39 -39.38 -12.37
CA TYR A 412 24.28 -39.79 -13.77
C TYR A 412 25.47 -39.28 -14.59
N ALA A 413 26.22 -40.20 -15.20
CA ALA A 413 27.30 -39.89 -16.13
C ALA A 413 27.32 -40.92 -17.27
N SER A 414 26.58 -40.63 -18.34
CA SER A 414 26.32 -41.57 -19.44
C SER A 414 25.76 -42.92 -18.94
N GLY A 415 24.86 -42.85 -17.97
CA GLY A 415 24.30 -43.98 -17.21
C GLY A 415 24.38 -43.71 -15.70
N ASN A 416 23.54 -44.40 -14.92
CA ASN A 416 23.55 -44.27 -13.46
C ASN A 416 24.86 -44.86 -12.89
N LYS A 417 25.53 -44.11 -12.01
CA LYS A 417 26.75 -44.56 -11.32
C LYS A 417 26.46 -44.82 -9.85
N GLU A 418 27.21 -45.73 -9.26
CA GLU A 418 27.30 -45.78 -7.80
C GLU A 418 28.02 -44.53 -7.32
N ASN A 419 27.42 -43.83 -6.37
CA ASN A 419 27.98 -42.61 -5.82
C ASN A 419 27.60 -42.45 -4.35
N THR A 420 28.49 -41.89 -3.54
CA THR A 420 28.22 -41.43 -2.18
C THR A 420 28.99 -40.15 -1.93
N ASP A 421 28.27 -39.05 -1.72
CA ASP A 421 28.83 -37.71 -1.58
C ASP A 421 28.15 -36.96 -0.44
N TRP A 422 28.94 -36.32 0.41
CA TRP A 422 28.48 -35.64 1.61
C TRP A 422 28.62 -34.13 1.44
N LEU A 423 27.58 -33.38 1.81
CA LEU A 423 27.63 -31.92 1.96
C LEU A 423 27.35 -31.59 3.43
N ILE A 424 28.37 -31.13 4.15
CA ILE A 424 28.34 -31.01 5.62
C ILE A 424 28.42 -29.54 6.02
N SER A 425 27.54 -29.11 6.94
CA SER A 425 27.53 -27.75 7.47
C SER A 425 28.80 -27.44 8.27
N PRO A 426 29.08 -26.15 8.57
CA PRO A 426 29.93 -25.78 9.69
C PRO A 426 29.36 -26.28 11.03
N ALA A 427 30.16 -26.12 12.09
CA ALA A 427 29.70 -26.39 13.45
C ALA A 427 28.57 -25.42 13.85
N ILE A 428 27.41 -25.96 14.22
CA ILE A 428 26.29 -25.22 14.78
C ILE A 428 26.39 -25.32 16.31
N ASN A 429 26.58 -24.20 16.99
CA ASN A 429 26.68 -24.16 18.44
C ASN A 429 25.30 -23.98 19.08
N LEU A 430 24.81 -25.01 19.78
CA LEU A 430 23.50 -25.02 20.39
C LEU A 430 23.45 -24.30 21.76
N ASP A 431 24.60 -23.94 22.31
CA ASP A 431 24.66 -23.31 23.63
C ASP A 431 24.35 -21.80 23.58
N THR A 432 24.33 -21.19 22.39
CA THR A 432 24.16 -19.74 22.20
C THR A 432 22.71 -19.28 22.13
N ALA A 433 21.75 -20.20 21.97
CA ALA A 433 20.34 -19.90 21.79
C ALA A 433 19.44 -20.98 22.42
N ASP A 434 18.16 -20.68 22.57
CA ASP A 434 17.10 -21.61 22.95
C ASP A 434 16.17 -21.88 21.76
N ASN A 435 15.45 -23.02 21.82
CA ASN A 435 14.51 -23.45 20.77
C ASN A 435 15.11 -23.43 19.35
N ILE A 436 16.33 -23.97 19.22
CA ILE A 436 17.05 -23.97 17.95
C ILE A 436 16.40 -24.96 16.99
N LYS A 437 16.15 -24.52 15.76
CA LYS A 437 15.58 -25.32 14.68
C LYS A 437 16.40 -25.23 13.40
N VAL A 438 16.32 -26.27 12.58
CA VAL A 438 16.89 -26.31 11.22
C VAL A 438 15.75 -26.43 10.21
N SER A 439 15.86 -25.70 9.10
CA SER A 439 14.94 -25.79 7.96
C SER A 439 15.71 -25.62 6.64
N PHE A 440 15.17 -26.16 5.54
CA PHE A 440 15.70 -26.02 4.19
C PHE A 440 14.63 -26.41 3.17
N ARG A 441 14.92 -26.23 1.88
CA ARG A 441 14.06 -26.62 0.77
C ARG A 441 14.75 -27.67 -0.08
N THR A 442 13.96 -28.56 -0.69
CA THR A 442 14.47 -29.56 -1.62
C THR A 442 13.67 -29.59 -2.91
N ALA A 443 14.32 -29.96 -4.00
CA ALA A 443 13.67 -30.34 -5.25
C ALA A 443 14.37 -31.58 -5.81
N MET A 444 13.63 -32.48 -6.44
CA MET A 444 14.23 -33.67 -7.05
C MET A 444 13.59 -34.07 -8.37
N ASN A 445 14.32 -34.85 -9.16
CA ASN A 445 13.77 -35.59 -10.28
C ASN A 445 14.53 -36.90 -10.54
N TYR A 446 13.96 -37.76 -11.38
CA TYR A 446 14.45 -39.09 -11.74
C TYR A 446 14.33 -40.15 -10.64
N LYS A 447 14.43 -41.42 -11.03
CA LYS A 447 14.40 -42.55 -10.11
C LYS A 447 15.76 -42.76 -9.46
N GLY A 448 15.78 -42.93 -8.15
CA GLY A 448 16.96 -43.27 -7.36
C GLY A 448 16.65 -43.24 -5.87
N PRO A 449 17.65 -43.48 -5.01
CA PRO A 449 17.52 -43.27 -3.58
C PRO A 449 17.23 -41.79 -3.24
N ASP A 450 16.52 -41.56 -2.14
CA ASP A 450 16.37 -40.24 -1.57
C ASP A 450 17.68 -39.79 -0.92
N ILE A 451 17.92 -38.47 -0.85
CA ILE A 451 18.99 -37.94 0.00
C ILE A 451 18.68 -38.22 1.47
N LYS A 452 19.73 -38.35 2.27
CA LYS A 452 19.60 -38.41 3.72
C LYS A 452 20.03 -37.11 4.38
N VAL A 453 19.33 -36.76 5.45
CA VAL A 453 19.71 -35.68 6.35
C VAL A 453 20.25 -36.32 7.62
N MET A 454 21.53 -36.12 7.88
CA MET A 454 22.25 -36.72 8.99
C MET A 454 22.70 -35.65 9.98
N ILE A 455 22.72 -35.97 11.27
CA ILE A 455 23.26 -35.10 12.32
C ILE A 455 24.31 -35.84 13.15
N SER A 456 25.41 -35.14 13.47
CA SER A 456 26.46 -35.64 14.36
C SER A 456 26.79 -34.61 15.44
N SER A 457 27.05 -35.10 16.66
CA SER A 457 27.52 -34.31 17.82
C SER A 457 28.98 -34.60 18.19
N ASP A 458 29.60 -35.58 17.55
CA ASP A 458 30.98 -36.03 17.79
C ASP A 458 31.90 -35.87 16.56
N PHE A 459 31.37 -35.41 15.41
CA PHE A 459 32.19 -35.04 14.26
C PHE A 459 33.16 -33.91 14.61
N THR A 460 34.42 -34.09 14.23
CA THR A 460 35.54 -33.24 14.67
C THR A 460 35.69 -31.95 13.85
N GLY A 461 34.90 -31.80 12.78
CA GLY A 461 35.05 -30.72 11.80
C GLY A 461 36.24 -30.93 10.85
N ILE A 462 36.76 -32.15 10.76
CA ILE A 462 37.79 -32.54 9.78
C ILE A 462 37.09 -33.26 8.63
N TYR A 463 37.05 -32.64 7.46
CA TYR A 463 36.24 -33.07 6.31
C TYR A 463 36.99 -34.09 5.45
N THR A 464 37.25 -35.29 6.01
CA THR A 464 37.82 -36.43 5.27
C THR A 464 36.93 -37.66 5.38
N ALA A 465 37.03 -38.59 4.43
CA ALA A 465 36.32 -39.86 4.48
C ALA A 465 36.58 -40.65 5.77
N SER A 466 37.82 -40.59 6.28
CA SER A 466 38.21 -41.29 7.52
C SER A 466 37.52 -40.68 8.75
N ASP A 467 37.44 -39.36 8.83
CA ASP A 467 36.84 -38.66 9.96
C ASP A 467 35.31 -38.75 9.94
N ILE A 468 34.68 -38.72 8.76
CA ILE A 468 33.24 -38.99 8.62
C ILE A 468 32.90 -40.38 9.15
N GLY A 469 33.69 -41.39 8.78
CA GLY A 469 33.49 -42.77 9.23
C GLY A 469 33.84 -43.02 10.71
N ALA A 470 34.60 -42.12 11.34
CA ALA A 470 34.93 -42.18 12.76
C ALA A 470 33.86 -41.53 13.65
N ALA A 471 33.04 -40.64 13.10
CA ALA A 471 31.97 -39.96 13.81
C ALA A 471 30.66 -40.77 13.79
N THR A 472 29.79 -40.49 14.75
CA THR A 472 28.45 -41.07 14.84
C THR A 472 27.44 -40.14 14.16
N TRP A 473 26.74 -40.68 13.16
CA TRP A 473 25.70 -39.94 12.41
C TRP A 473 24.32 -40.54 12.67
N THR A 474 23.41 -39.72 13.16
CA THR A 474 21.99 -40.07 13.33
C THR A 474 21.22 -39.65 12.07
N ASP A 475 20.44 -40.56 11.51
CA ASP A 475 19.55 -40.27 10.37
C ASP A 475 18.28 -39.59 10.89
N ILE A 476 18.06 -38.34 10.47
CA ILE A 476 16.89 -37.52 10.81
C ILE A 476 16.04 -37.21 9.58
N THR A 477 16.22 -37.96 8.48
CA THR A 477 15.53 -37.70 7.21
C THR A 477 14.00 -37.75 7.36
N SER A 478 13.48 -38.63 8.22
CA SER A 478 12.04 -38.80 8.44
C SER A 478 11.35 -37.59 9.09
N GLU A 479 12.13 -36.64 9.61
CA GLU A 479 11.62 -35.42 10.24
C GLU A 479 11.38 -34.30 9.20
N PHE A 480 11.71 -34.56 7.93
CA PHE A 480 11.57 -33.60 6.83
C PHE A 480 10.68 -34.15 5.72
N GLU A 481 9.94 -33.24 5.08
CA GLU A 481 9.14 -33.52 3.90
C GLU A 481 9.95 -33.25 2.63
N LEU A 482 10.60 -34.27 2.08
CA LEU A 482 11.41 -34.11 0.86
C LEU A 482 10.54 -34.00 -0.40
N SER A 483 11.04 -33.28 -1.42
CA SER A 483 10.39 -33.21 -2.73
C SER A 483 10.14 -34.61 -3.32
N THR A 484 9.02 -34.77 -4.03
CA THR A 484 8.61 -36.06 -4.61
C THR A 484 8.82 -36.16 -6.12
N GLY A 485 9.36 -35.12 -6.77
CA GLY A 485 9.68 -35.15 -8.19
C GLY A 485 9.32 -33.89 -8.99
N GLY A 486 9.73 -33.90 -10.26
CA GLY A 486 9.43 -32.84 -11.23
C GLY A 486 10.23 -31.56 -11.05
N TYR A 487 11.26 -31.57 -10.20
CA TYR A 487 11.98 -30.36 -9.76
C TYR A 487 11.06 -29.29 -9.16
N ASN A 488 9.98 -29.72 -8.50
CA ASN A 488 9.12 -28.83 -7.74
C ASN A 488 9.75 -28.61 -6.35
N TRP A 489 10.00 -27.35 -6.01
CA TRP A 489 10.53 -26.97 -4.70
C TRP A 489 9.53 -27.26 -3.58
N GLN A 490 9.95 -28.10 -2.64
CA GLN A 490 9.25 -28.42 -1.40
C GLN A 490 9.93 -27.69 -0.24
N ALA A 491 9.14 -26.99 0.58
CA ALA A 491 9.61 -26.54 1.88
C ALA A 491 9.69 -27.77 2.79
N SER A 492 10.89 -28.16 3.21
CA SER A 492 11.11 -29.49 3.80
C SER A 492 10.71 -29.57 5.29
N GLY A 493 10.15 -28.50 5.86
CA GLY A 493 9.75 -28.40 7.26
C GLY A 493 10.86 -27.89 8.18
N GLU A 494 10.55 -27.84 9.48
CA GLU A 494 11.47 -27.45 10.54
C GLU A 494 11.71 -28.61 11.51
N PHE A 495 12.96 -28.85 11.88
CA PHE A 495 13.33 -29.83 12.91
C PHE A 495 13.95 -29.15 14.12
N ALA A 496 13.39 -29.39 15.31
CA ALA A 496 13.90 -28.84 16.56
C ALA A 496 15.11 -29.65 17.06
N LEU A 497 16.21 -28.96 17.38
CA LEU A 497 17.45 -29.56 17.87
C LEU A 497 17.47 -29.72 19.40
N SER A 498 16.31 -29.70 20.06
CA SER A 498 16.18 -29.73 21.53
C SER A 498 16.72 -31.02 22.18
N SER A 499 16.88 -32.09 21.41
CA SER A 499 17.49 -33.36 21.83
C SER A 499 19.02 -33.36 21.82
N TYR A 500 19.66 -32.28 21.33
CA TYR A 500 21.11 -32.15 21.19
C TYR A 500 21.64 -30.99 22.03
N SER A 501 22.96 -30.97 22.27
CA SER A 501 23.65 -29.92 23.05
C SER A 501 25.07 -29.69 22.52
N GLY A 502 25.69 -28.57 22.85
CA GLY A 502 27.05 -28.26 22.39
C GLY A 502 27.10 -28.03 20.88
N LYS A 503 28.14 -28.52 20.21
CA LYS A 503 28.29 -28.37 18.75
C LYS A 503 27.68 -29.56 18.01
N VAL A 504 26.93 -29.27 16.96
CA VAL A 504 26.42 -30.28 16.03
C VAL A 504 26.75 -29.92 14.59
N TYR A 505 26.72 -30.92 13.72
CA TYR A 505 26.91 -30.79 12.27
C TYR A 505 25.74 -31.47 11.56
N ILE A 506 25.19 -30.82 10.55
CA ILE A 506 24.15 -31.39 9.67
C ILE A 506 24.80 -31.73 8.33
N ALA A 507 24.47 -32.89 7.78
CA ALA A 507 24.96 -33.34 6.49
C ALA A 507 23.81 -33.76 5.56
N PHE A 508 23.89 -33.34 4.30
CA PHE A 508 23.11 -33.91 3.20
C PHE A 508 23.95 -35.00 2.54
N VAL A 509 23.48 -36.24 2.62
CA VAL A 509 24.19 -37.40 2.09
C VAL A 509 23.46 -37.90 0.86
N TYR A 510 24.13 -37.77 -0.28
CA TYR A 510 23.66 -38.28 -1.54
C TYR A 510 24.11 -39.73 -1.73
N THR A 511 23.22 -40.59 -2.24
CA THR A 511 23.60 -41.91 -2.76
C THR A 511 22.92 -42.21 -4.08
N SER A 512 23.61 -42.92 -4.96
CA SER A 512 23.03 -43.49 -6.17
C SER A 512 23.56 -44.90 -6.43
N THR A 513 22.84 -45.65 -7.26
CA THR A 513 23.22 -47.00 -7.66
C THR A 513 23.23 -47.10 -9.18
N THR A 514 23.65 -48.26 -9.72
CA THR A 514 23.52 -48.53 -11.15
C THR A 514 22.05 -48.61 -11.63
N GLU A 515 21.09 -48.75 -10.72
CA GLU A 515 19.65 -48.81 -11.03
C GLU A 515 18.95 -47.45 -11.00
N GLY A 516 19.51 -46.46 -10.29
CA GLY A 516 18.90 -45.15 -10.17
C GLY A 516 19.84 -44.09 -9.60
N ALA A 517 19.85 -42.92 -10.23
CA ALA A 517 20.61 -41.74 -9.82
C ALA A 517 19.67 -40.52 -9.88
N ALA A 518 18.86 -40.36 -8.82
CA ALA A 518 18.00 -39.20 -8.67
C ALA A 518 18.85 -37.92 -8.66
N GLY A 519 18.37 -36.83 -9.24
CA GLY A 519 18.96 -35.51 -9.08
C GLY A 519 18.30 -34.82 -7.90
N TRP A 520 19.10 -34.29 -6.99
CA TRP A 520 18.63 -33.60 -5.80
C TRP A 520 19.19 -32.18 -5.72
N GLU A 521 18.32 -31.26 -5.37
CA GLU A 521 18.56 -29.84 -5.16
C GLU A 521 18.25 -29.52 -3.70
N VAL A 522 19.14 -28.78 -3.02
CA VAL A 522 18.99 -28.31 -1.64
C VAL A 522 19.24 -26.81 -1.62
N ASP A 523 18.35 -26.08 -0.95
CA ASP A 523 18.40 -24.62 -0.92
C ASP A 523 17.86 -24.05 0.40
N ASP A 524 18.13 -22.77 0.65
CA ASP A 524 17.64 -22.00 1.81
C ASP A 524 17.91 -22.69 3.17
N PHE A 525 19.11 -23.25 3.38
CA PHE A 525 19.43 -23.89 4.66
C PHE A 525 19.53 -22.85 5.76
N LYS A 526 18.69 -22.97 6.78
CA LYS A 526 18.55 -22.00 7.86
C LYS A 526 18.58 -22.68 9.22
N VAL A 527 19.30 -22.05 10.15
CA VAL A 527 19.24 -22.36 11.59
C VAL A 527 18.65 -21.15 12.29
N THR A 528 17.57 -21.36 13.03
CA THR A 528 16.89 -20.30 13.79
C THR A 528 16.85 -20.64 15.27
N GLY A 529 16.74 -19.64 16.15
CA GLY A 529 16.55 -19.84 17.57
C GLY A 529 16.53 -18.51 18.32
N PHE A 530 16.18 -18.53 19.61
CA PHE A 530 16.19 -17.32 20.43
C PHE A 530 17.55 -17.16 21.08
N VAL A 531 18.36 -16.20 20.61
CA VAL A 531 19.68 -15.99 21.19
C VAL A 531 19.55 -15.73 22.69
N LYS A 532 20.29 -16.52 23.48
CA LYS A 532 20.43 -16.25 24.91
C LYS A 532 21.16 -14.93 25.00
N GLY A 533 20.41 -13.86 25.31
CA GLY A 533 20.94 -12.51 25.29
C GLY A 533 22.34 -12.48 25.89
N THR A 534 23.33 -12.15 25.06
CA THR A 534 24.70 -11.93 25.55
C THR A 534 24.68 -10.59 26.25
N GLY A 535 24.09 -10.57 27.44
CA GLY A 535 24.16 -9.44 28.34
C GLY A 535 25.61 -9.22 28.71
N ILE A 536 26.36 -8.45 27.91
CA ILE A 536 27.34 -7.56 28.51
C ILE A 536 26.50 -6.55 29.26
N GLY A 537 26.25 -6.79 30.53
CA GLY A 537 25.62 -5.80 31.39
C GLY A 537 26.42 -4.50 31.26
N GLN A 538 25.84 -3.49 30.60
CA GLN A 538 26.38 -2.15 30.67
C GLN A 538 26.10 -1.67 32.09
N THR A 539 27.07 -1.87 32.97
CA THR A 539 27.01 -1.33 34.33
C THR A 539 26.77 0.17 34.20
N THR A 540 25.68 0.66 34.79
CA THR A 540 25.27 2.08 34.78
C THR A 540 26.28 3.00 35.48
N THR A 541 27.35 2.43 36.03
CA THR A 541 28.59 3.12 36.38
C THR A 541 29.70 2.57 35.48
N PRO A 542 30.37 3.41 34.65
CA PRO A 542 31.49 2.93 33.84
C PRO A 542 32.57 2.34 34.76
N GLU A 543 32.84 1.04 34.60
CA GLU A 543 33.90 0.35 35.36
C GLU A 543 35.26 1.02 35.13
N PHE A 544 35.50 1.47 33.90
CA PHE A 544 36.63 2.30 33.49
C PHE A 544 36.12 3.66 33.01
N THR A 545 36.82 4.74 33.33
CA THR A 545 36.48 6.08 32.81
C THR A 545 37.56 6.53 31.84
N LEU A 546 37.15 6.82 30.61
CA LEU A 546 38.01 7.31 29.53
C LEU A 546 37.96 8.83 29.47
N TYR A 547 39.11 9.49 29.51
CA TYR A 547 39.17 10.95 29.34
C TYR A 547 40.56 11.41 28.84
N PRO A 548 40.67 12.54 28.14
CA PRO A 548 39.57 13.27 27.54
C PRO A 548 38.94 12.47 26.39
N VAL A 549 37.62 12.59 26.24
CA VAL A 549 36.90 12.15 25.03
C VAL A 549 36.12 13.38 24.53
N PRO A 550 36.43 13.91 23.33
CA PRO A 550 37.42 13.40 22.38
C PRO A 550 38.88 13.51 22.84
N ALA A 551 39.69 12.50 22.52
CA ALA A 551 41.13 12.47 22.80
C ALA A 551 41.92 13.12 21.67
N ARG A 552 43.02 13.83 21.98
CA ARG A 552 43.87 14.49 20.96
C ARG A 552 45.23 13.83 20.84
N THR A 553 46.00 13.82 21.92
CA THR A 553 47.34 13.21 22.00
C THR A 553 47.36 12.01 22.92
N GLU A 554 46.55 12.05 23.98
CA GLU A 554 46.58 11.07 25.06
C GLU A 554 45.15 10.70 25.45
N LEU A 555 44.99 9.43 25.84
CA LEU A 555 43.78 8.90 26.45
C LEU A 555 44.16 8.33 27.82
N PHE A 556 43.51 8.83 28.87
CA PHE A 556 43.64 8.30 30.22
C PHE A 556 42.48 7.35 30.53
N ILE A 557 42.82 6.31 31.27
CA ILE A 557 41.90 5.27 31.73
C ILE A 557 41.94 5.28 33.25
N ASP A 558 40.87 5.77 33.88
CA ASP A 558 40.67 5.69 35.32
C ASP A 558 40.06 4.35 35.73
N ASN A 559 40.27 3.97 37.00
CA ASN A 559 39.96 2.65 37.56
C ASN A 559 40.70 1.50 36.86
N ALA A 560 41.84 1.79 36.22
CA ALA A 560 42.57 0.82 35.42
C ALA A 560 43.11 -0.36 36.24
N GLY A 561 43.22 -0.24 37.57
CA GLY A 561 43.69 -1.31 38.45
C GLY A 561 42.83 -2.59 38.43
N LYS A 562 41.66 -2.55 37.78
CA LYS A 562 40.79 -3.72 37.52
C LYS A 562 41.08 -4.42 36.19
N ALA A 563 41.93 -3.86 35.33
CA ALA A 563 42.32 -4.43 34.06
C ALA A 563 43.79 -4.83 34.09
N ASP A 564 44.10 -6.03 33.60
CA ASP A 564 45.46 -6.54 33.39
C ASP A 564 46.08 -5.98 32.10
N ARG A 565 45.24 -5.61 31.13
CA ARG A 565 45.65 -5.08 29.82
C ARG A 565 44.58 -4.21 29.19
N ALA A 566 44.99 -3.20 28.43
CA ALA A 566 44.14 -2.40 27.56
C ALA A 566 44.67 -2.45 26.12
N ASP A 567 43.84 -2.96 25.19
CA ASP A 567 44.13 -3.13 23.78
C ASP A 567 43.24 -2.19 22.95
N LEU A 568 43.83 -1.36 22.09
CA LEU A 568 43.14 -0.37 21.27
C LEU A 568 43.00 -0.86 19.84
N TYR A 569 41.76 -0.89 19.34
CA TYR A 569 41.40 -1.35 18.02
C TYR A 569 40.67 -0.25 17.24
N ASP A 570 40.80 -0.26 15.92
CA ASP A 570 39.87 0.45 15.04
C ASP A 570 38.59 -0.37 14.77
N LEU A 571 37.62 0.22 14.07
CA LEU A 571 36.33 -0.43 13.76
C LEU A 571 36.46 -1.64 12.82
N SER A 572 37.59 -1.78 12.12
CA SER A 572 37.89 -2.98 11.31
C SER A 572 38.46 -4.14 12.14
N GLY A 573 38.65 -3.94 13.46
CA GLY A 573 39.25 -4.94 14.35
C GLY A 573 40.77 -4.97 14.32
N ARG A 574 41.45 -4.01 13.67
CA ARG A 574 42.92 -3.94 13.65
C ARG A 574 43.43 -3.34 14.96
N LEU A 575 44.38 -4.03 15.60
CA LEU A 575 45.06 -3.58 16.81
C LEU A 575 46.06 -2.45 16.50
N HIS A 576 45.96 -1.34 17.22
CA HIS A 576 46.86 -0.18 17.11
C HIS A 576 47.81 -0.04 18.30
N LEU A 577 47.33 -0.29 19.52
CA LEU A 577 48.13 -0.15 20.74
C LEU A 577 47.74 -1.21 21.76
N SER A 578 48.71 -1.73 22.52
CA SER A 578 48.46 -2.64 23.64
C SER A 578 49.29 -2.20 24.84
N VAL A 579 48.64 -2.04 25.99
CA VAL A 579 49.26 -1.60 27.24
C VAL A 579 48.92 -2.61 28.33
N ALA A 580 49.93 -3.33 28.83
CA ALA A 580 49.80 -4.15 30.03
C ALA A 580 49.73 -3.24 31.27
N ASN A 581 48.91 -3.62 32.25
CA ASN A 581 48.82 -2.92 33.51
C ASN A 581 49.41 -3.76 34.64
N THR A 582 50.39 -3.21 35.35
CA THR A 582 51.03 -3.84 36.51
C THR A 582 50.42 -3.37 37.83
N GLY A 583 49.10 -3.10 37.83
CA GLY A 583 48.34 -2.68 39.01
C GLY A 583 48.19 -1.15 39.20
N ALA A 584 48.45 -0.35 38.17
CA ALA A 584 48.25 1.10 38.24
C ALA A 584 46.76 1.46 38.27
N ALA A 585 46.37 2.39 39.15
CA ALA A 585 44.99 2.88 39.27
C ALA A 585 44.53 3.71 38.05
N ARG A 586 45.48 4.28 37.31
CA ARG A 586 45.28 5.03 36.07
C ARG A 586 46.30 4.61 35.03
N LEU A 587 45.86 4.38 33.80
CA LEU A 587 46.72 4.15 32.63
C LEU A 587 46.67 5.34 31.67
N ARG A 588 47.75 5.51 30.90
CA ARG A 588 47.88 6.51 29.85
C ARG A 588 48.21 5.80 28.54
N MET A 589 47.47 6.12 27.49
CA MET A 589 47.68 5.63 26.13
C MET A 589 48.03 6.80 25.21
N GLU A 590 49.13 6.70 24.48
CA GLU A 590 49.58 7.69 23.50
C GLU A 590 48.82 7.49 22.20
N VAL A 591 47.78 8.29 21.95
CA VAL A 591 46.88 8.15 20.80
C VAL A 591 47.10 9.22 19.73
N GLY A 592 48.04 10.15 19.92
CA GLY A 592 48.28 11.26 18.99
C GLY A 592 48.67 10.86 17.57
N HIS A 593 49.18 9.65 17.39
CA HIS A 593 49.54 9.09 16.08
C HIS A 593 48.35 8.51 15.31
N LEU A 594 47.20 8.34 15.97
CA LEU A 594 45.98 7.81 15.35
C LEU A 594 45.30 8.90 14.51
N THR A 595 44.73 8.50 13.38
CA THR A 595 43.87 9.37 12.56
C THR A 595 42.57 9.68 13.32
N PRO A 596 41.95 10.86 13.11
CA PRO A 596 40.65 11.18 13.68
C PRO A 596 39.61 10.11 13.34
N GLY A 597 38.77 9.74 14.31
CA GLY A 597 37.81 8.65 14.14
C GLY A 597 37.35 7.98 15.45
N ILE A 598 36.55 6.93 15.34
CA ILE A 598 36.07 6.13 16.48
C ILE A 598 36.95 4.91 16.67
N TYR A 599 37.37 4.66 17.91
CA TYR A 599 38.18 3.52 18.29
C TYR A 599 37.57 2.78 19.48
N LEU A 600 37.93 1.50 19.61
CA LEU A 600 37.52 0.63 20.72
C LEU A 600 38.72 0.33 21.62
N VAL A 601 38.54 0.40 22.92
CA VAL A 601 39.49 -0.10 23.92
C VAL A 601 38.91 -1.33 24.56
N ARG A 602 39.60 -2.46 24.39
CA ARG A 602 39.30 -3.74 25.02
C ARG A 602 40.17 -3.90 26.27
N PHE A 603 39.53 -3.99 27.42
CA PHE A 603 40.17 -4.31 28.69
C PHE A 603 40.14 -5.82 28.91
N THR A 604 41.26 -6.40 29.31
CA THR A 604 41.32 -7.76 29.87
C THR A 604 41.17 -7.64 31.38
N THR A 605 40.12 -8.23 31.96
CA THR A 605 39.87 -8.24 33.41
C THR A 605 39.69 -9.68 33.90
N ALA A 606 39.79 -9.90 35.21
CA ALA A 606 39.58 -11.22 35.82
C ALA A 606 38.20 -11.81 35.53
N ASP A 607 37.17 -10.95 35.41
CA ASP A 607 35.77 -11.32 35.17
C ASP A 607 35.38 -11.24 33.68
N GLY A 608 36.37 -11.41 32.80
CA GLY A 608 36.21 -11.39 31.33
C GLY A 608 36.51 -10.03 30.69
N PRO A 609 36.55 -9.96 29.35
CA PRO A 609 36.87 -8.72 28.66
C PRO A 609 35.77 -7.66 28.82
N ARG A 610 36.15 -6.38 28.81
CA ARG A 610 35.25 -5.23 28.72
C ARG A 610 35.64 -4.38 27.51
N VAL A 611 34.69 -3.75 26.84
CA VAL A 611 34.98 -2.88 25.68
C VAL A 611 34.34 -1.52 25.91
N GLN A 612 35.09 -0.46 25.64
CA GLN A 612 34.58 0.91 25.62
C GLN A 612 35.01 1.62 24.33
N LYS A 613 34.17 2.53 23.85
CA LYS A 613 34.46 3.37 22.69
C LYS A 613 34.98 4.74 23.11
N PHE A 614 35.87 5.33 22.32
CA PHE A 614 36.19 6.75 22.42
C PHE A 614 36.34 7.39 21.03
N VAL A 615 36.25 8.72 21.00
CA VAL A 615 36.43 9.55 19.80
C VAL A 615 37.84 10.15 19.83
N LYS A 616 38.57 10.00 18.73
CA LYS A 616 39.86 10.66 18.46
C LYS A 616 39.59 11.89 17.58
N ASP A 617 39.99 13.06 18.08
CA ASP A 617 39.97 14.35 17.36
C ASP A 617 41.20 14.54 16.48
#